data_AF-X7S1W4-F1
#
_entry.id   AF-X7S1W4-F1
#
_cell.length_a   1.000
_cell.length_b   1.000
_cell.length_c   1.000
_cell.angle_alpha   90.00
_cell.angle_beta   90.00
_cell.angle_gamma   90.00
#
_symmetry.space_group_name_H-M   'P 1'
#
loop_
_entity.id
_entity.type
_entity.pdbx_description
1 polymer ?
#
loop_
_entity_poly.entity_id
_entity_poly.type
_entity_poly.pdbx_seq_one_letter_code
_entity_poly.pdbx_strand_id
1 'polypeptide(L)'
;MELSEKDEEYISSLLKQGKKVEAIAFIKNKTGMSLIEAKDYIDKKDISISGEDEQYLSSLINGNKELEAVIFLHKNKDMSLLEAKNYIDRLILRKNIETNKKSSHKWGYVYDEELSTFVPNLARKKKALKIMKSIFWILLLIFLIQLIFLDRSSYIKMITFRFSILGILVLIITLPLGSLSIHYIENKLKKLKNLELSNQFEVKAFISSFEIFLNGLLLLIFIIGIAIFFVKIDYKDYKGIFYLLGLITMTIYGIYEFLKKLKNGKYSLNIDSRGITLLYDKDEIKSIKFEKINFIKFYAKKFKGGENNIPTIEIFDMEKNIFTELDIKISDYILLKMYFEKYKVLVKDEFKKT
;
A
#
# COMPACT_ATOMS: atom_id res chain seq x y z
N MET A 1 -37.24 -10.22 -7.53
CA MET A 1 -38.04 -9.09 -8.00
C MET A 1 -37.38 -7.83 -7.46
N GLU A 2 -36.97 -6.90 -8.33
CA GLU A 2 -36.26 -5.68 -7.91
C GLU A 2 -37.23 -4.63 -7.35
N LEU A 3 -36.77 -3.85 -6.37
CA LEU A 3 -37.53 -2.73 -5.81
C LEU A 3 -37.64 -1.62 -6.86
N SER A 4 -38.85 -1.10 -7.10
CA SER A 4 -39.03 0.07 -7.96
C SER A 4 -38.69 1.36 -7.21
N GLU A 5 -38.42 2.44 -7.96
CA GLU A 5 -38.19 3.78 -7.39
C GLU A 5 -39.32 4.24 -6.46
N LYS A 6 -40.58 3.89 -6.78
CA LYS A 6 -41.74 4.18 -5.93
C LYS A 6 -41.74 3.37 -4.63
N ASP A 7 -41.30 2.12 -4.68
CA ASP A 7 -41.16 1.29 -3.48
C ASP A 7 -40.05 1.86 -2.57
N GLU A 8 -38.95 2.36 -3.17
CA GLU A 8 -37.84 3.00 -2.46
C GLU A 8 -38.25 4.30 -1.75
N GLU A 9 -39.07 5.14 -2.40
CA GLU A 9 -39.64 6.35 -1.79
C GLU A 9 -40.61 6.02 -0.66
N TYR A 10 -41.45 5.00 -0.85
CA TYR A 10 -42.40 4.56 0.17
C TYR A 10 -41.68 4.02 1.41
N ILE A 11 -40.64 3.20 1.24
CA ILE A 11 -39.78 2.74 2.33
C ILE A 11 -39.17 3.93 3.07
N SER A 12 -38.66 4.93 2.35
CA SER A 12 -38.06 6.13 2.95
C SER A 12 -39.10 6.96 3.72
N SER A 13 -40.35 6.98 3.27
CA SER A 13 -41.45 7.63 3.98
C SER A 13 -41.81 6.93 5.29
N LEU A 14 -41.82 5.59 5.30
CA LEU A 14 -42.08 4.78 6.49
C LEU A 14 -40.97 4.95 7.54
N LEU A 15 -39.71 5.01 7.11
CA LEU A 15 -38.57 5.27 7.99
C LEU A 15 -38.63 6.67 8.61
N LYS A 16 -38.98 7.71 7.82
CA LYS A 16 -39.21 9.07 8.34
C LYS A 16 -40.33 9.14 9.40
N GLN A 17 -41.29 8.22 9.35
CA GLN A 17 -42.39 8.13 10.31
C GLN A 17 -42.07 7.22 11.52
N GLY A 18 -40.86 6.66 11.62
CA GLY A 18 -40.48 5.71 12.67
C GLY A 18 -41.13 4.33 12.54
N LYS A 19 -41.77 4.03 11.42
CA LYS A 19 -42.52 2.78 11.19
C LYS A 19 -41.62 1.67 10.64
N LYS A 20 -40.55 1.39 11.37
CA LYS A 20 -39.48 0.47 10.95
C LYS A 20 -39.97 -0.97 10.72
N VAL A 21 -40.87 -1.46 11.57
CA VAL A 21 -41.45 -2.81 11.46
C VAL A 21 -42.30 -2.94 10.19
N GLU A 22 -43.05 -1.90 9.84
CA GLU A 22 -43.85 -1.88 8.60
C GLU A 22 -42.96 -1.84 7.35
N ALA A 23 -41.84 -1.10 7.40
CA ALA A 23 -40.87 -1.06 6.30
C ALA A 23 -40.21 -2.44 6.07
N ILE A 24 -39.84 -3.15 7.16
CA ILE A 24 -39.29 -4.52 7.08
C ILE A 24 -40.33 -5.49 6.50
N ALA A 25 -41.58 -5.42 6.97
CA ALA A 25 -42.67 -6.26 6.47
C ALA A 25 -42.96 -6.00 4.98
N PHE A 26 -42.95 -4.72 4.57
CA PHE A 26 -43.16 -4.32 3.18
C PHE A 26 -42.10 -4.91 2.24
N ILE A 27 -40.81 -4.76 2.57
CA ILE A 27 -39.71 -5.31 1.76
C ILE A 27 -39.80 -6.83 1.69
N LYS A 28 -39.96 -7.49 2.84
CA LYS A 28 -40.09 -8.95 2.91
C LYS A 28 -41.21 -9.48 2.02
N ASN A 29 -42.39 -8.85 2.08
CA ASN A 29 -43.55 -9.28 1.29
C ASN A 29 -43.40 -8.97 -0.20
N LYS A 30 -42.70 -7.88 -0.57
CA LYS A 30 -42.53 -7.45 -1.96
C LYS A 30 -41.43 -8.21 -2.70
N THR A 31 -40.33 -8.49 -2.01
CA THR A 31 -39.12 -9.10 -2.62
C THR A 31 -39.00 -10.60 -2.34
N GLY A 32 -39.71 -11.11 -1.33
CA GLY A 32 -39.59 -12.50 -0.87
C GLY A 32 -38.36 -12.79 -0.01
N MET A 33 -37.64 -11.74 0.43
CA MET A 33 -36.45 -11.88 1.30
C MET A 33 -36.79 -12.51 2.66
N SER A 34 -35.77 -13.12 3.29
CA SER A 34 -35.88 -13.57 4.67
C SER A 34 -36.03 -12.39 5.64
N LEU A 35 -36.55 -12.64 6.85
CA LEU A 35 -36.75 -11.59 7.86
C LEU A 35 -35.43 -10.90 8.24
N ILE A 36 -34.32 -11.65 8.22
CA ILE A 36 -32.97 -11.15 8.54
C ILE A 36 -32.48 -10.23 7.42
N GLU A 37 -32.61 -10.63 6.16
CA GLU A 37 -32.20 -9.81 5.00
C GLU A 37 -33.01 -8.52 4.88
N ALA A 38 -34.33 -8.59 5.10
CA ALA A 38 -35.19 -7.41 5.09
C ALA A 38 -34.84 -6.44 6.24
N LYS A 39 -34.47 -6.97 7.41
CA LYS A 39 -34.00 -6.18 8.54
C LYS A 39 -32.66 -5.50 8.22
N ASP A 40 -31.67 -6.23 7.72
CA ASP A 40 -30.35 -5.69 7.35
C ASP A 40 -30.46 -4.59 6.28
N TYR A 41 -31.33 -4.77 5.28
CA TYR A 41 -31.56 -3.75 4.25
C TYR A 41 -32.17 -2.46 4.84
N ILE A 42 -33.16 -2.59 5.73
CA ILE A 42 -33.79 -1.45 6.38
C ILE A 42 -32.82 -0.75 7.33
N ASP A 43 -32.09 -1.50 8.16
CA ASP A 43 -31.09 -0.94 9.07
C ASP A 43 -30.04 -0.12 8.30
N LYS A 44 -29.58 -0.61 7.14
CA LYS A 44 -28.65 0.12 6.26
C LYS A 44 -29.23 1.43 5.71
N LYS A 45 -30.53 1.47 5.39
CA LYS A 45 -31.21 2.64 4.81
C LYS A 45 -31.59 3.67 5.89
N ASP A 46 -31.94 3.21 7.09
CA ASP A 46 -32.26 4.01 8.28
C ASP A 46 -31.03 4.76 8.83
N ILE A 47 -29.83 4.20 8.67
CA ILE A 47 -28.55 4.82 9.05
C ILE A 47 -28.15 5.99 8.12
N SER A 48 -28.83 6.18 6.98
CA SER A 48 -28.50 7.28 6.06
C SER A 48 -28.90 8.64 6.65
N ILE A 49 -27.91 9.35 7.20
CA ILE A 49 -28.07 10.70 7.74
C ILE A 49 -28.38 11.66 6.59
N SER A 50 -29.38 12.53 6.78
CA SER A 50 -29.77 13.48 5.74
C SER A 50 -28.64 14.49 5.47
N GLY A 51 -28.58 15.06 4.26
CA GLY A 51 -27.57 16.07 3.94
C GLY A 51 -27.63 17.30 4.84
N GLU A 52 -28.81 17.63 5.37
CA GLU A 52 -29.02 18.73 6.34
C GLU A 52 -28.44 18.37 7.71
N ASP A 53 -28.66 17.15 8.19
CA ASP A 53 -28.08 16.65 9.43
C ASP A 53 -26.54 16.61 9.37
N GLU A 54 -25.95 16.18 8.24
CA GLU A 54 -24.49 16.19 8.05
C GLU A 54 -23.91 17.62 8.10
N GLN A 55 -24.61 18.62 7.54
CA GLN A 55 -24.20 20.02 7.63
C GLN A 55 -24.27 20.55 9.06
N TYR A 56 -25.34 20.21 9.79
CA TYR A 56 -25.51 20.59 11.19
C TYR A 56 -24.41 19.97 12.06
N LEU A 57 -24.14 18.67 11.92
CA LEU A 57 -23.05 17.98 12.62
C LEU A 57 -21.69 18.58 12.28
N SER A 58 -21.46 18.94 11.01
CA SER A 58 -20.23 19.60 10.58
C SER A 58 -20.02 20.97 11.22
N SER A 59 -21.11 21.72 11.48
CA SER A 59 -21.08 23.00 12.19
C SER A 59 -20.72 22.84 13.67
N LEU A 60 -21.29 21.83 14.33
CA LEU A 60 -20.99 21.50 15.73
C LEU A 60 -19.53 21.05 15.90
N ILE A 61 -19.04 20.20 14.99
CA ILE A 61 -17.64 19.76 14.96
C ILE A 61 -16.69 20.96 14.79
N ASN A 62 -17.01 21.91 13.90
CA ASN A 62 -16.21 23.14 13.75
C ASN A 62 -16.20 24.01 15.00
N GLY A 63 -17.27 23.97 15.79
CA GLY A 63 -17.38 24.68 17.06
C GLY A 63 -16.74 23.95 18.25
N ASN A 64 -16.02 22.84 18.03
CA ASN A 64 -15.52 21.94 19.09
C ASN A 64 -16.62 21.38 20.02
N LYS A 65 -17.85 21.27 19.51
CA LYS A 65 -19.03 20.79 20.24
C LYS A 65 -19.32 19.31 19.93
N GLU A 66 -18.30 18.47 20.02
CA GLU A 66 -18.39 17.04 19.69
C GLU A 66 -19.45 16.32 20.55
N LEU A 67 -19.55 16.68 21.82
CA LEU A 67 -20.50 16.11 22.78
C LEU A 67 -21.96 16.42 22.40
N GLU A 68 -22.24 17.65 21.94
CA GLU A 68 -23.56 18.03 21.44
C GLU A 68 -23.91 17.25 20.16
N ALA A 69 -22.91 17.00 19.30
CA ALA A 69 -23.09 16.23 18.08
C ALA A 69 -23.40 14.74 18.35
N VAL A 70 -22.74 14.14 19.34
CA VAL A 70 -23.04 12.76 19.81
C VAL A 70 -24.43 12.69 20.43
N ILE A 71 -24.82 13.66 21.26
CA ILE A 71 -26.16 13.72 21.88
C ILE A 71 -27.25 13.86 20.80
N PHE A 72 -27.02 14.67 19.78
CA PHE A 72 -27.94 14.84 18.65
C PHE A 72 -28.22 13.51 17.94
N LEU A 73 -27.16 12.75 17.60
CA LEU A 73 -27.30 11.45 16.96
C LEU A 73 -27.99 10.41 17.85
N HIS A 74 -27.65 10.39 19.14
CA HIS A 74 -28.27 9.47 20.10
C HIS A 74 -29.78 9.73 20.26
N LYS A 75 -30.19 11.01 20.30
CA LYS A 75 -31.60 11.39 20.53
C LYS A 75 -32.46 11.38 19.27
N ASN A 76 -31.91 11.77 18.12
CA ASN A 76 -32.69 11.99 16.90
C ASN A 76 -32.58 10.87 15.87
N LYS A 77 -31.60 9.96 16.02
CA LYS A 77 -31.35 8.85 15.08
C LYS A 77 -31.33 7.48 15.75
N ASP A 78 -31.74 7.39 17.02
CA ASP A 78 -31.75 6.16 17.83
C ASP A 78 -30.43 5.38 17.82
N MET A 79 -29.29 6.05 17.60
CA MET A 79 -27.97 5.41 17.68
C MET A 79 -27.59 5.15 19.12
N SER A 80 -26.89 4.05 19.39
CA SER A 80 -26.22 3.89 20.67
C SER A 80 -25.15 4.98 20.87
N LEU A 81 -24.84 5.32 22.12
CA LEU A 81 -23.78 6.31 22.43
C LEU A 81 -22.44 5.96 21.77
N LEU A 82 -22.13 4.66 21.66
CA LEU A 82 -20.91 4.17 21.02
C LEU A 82 -20.93 4.38 19.51
N GLU A 83 -22.05 4.05 18.85
CA GLU A 83 -22.22 4.27 17.40
C GLU A 83 -22.18 5.76 17.05
N ALA A 84 -22.90 6.59 17.82
CA ALA A 84 -22.89 8.04 17.65
C ALA A 84 -21.48 8.62 17.81
N LYS A 85 -20.74 8.21 18.83
CA LYS A 85 -19.33 8.61 19.02
C LYS A 85 -18.45 8.17 17.84
N ASN A 86 -18.53 6.90 17.44
CA ASN A 86 -17.75 6.37 16.32
C ASN A 86 -18.06 7.09 15.00
N TYR A 87 -19.32 7.49 14.78
CA TYR A 87 -19.72 8.26 13.62
C TYR A 87 -19.14 9.68 13.64
N ILE A 88 -19.21 10.39 14.77
CA ILE A 88 -18.59 11.72 14.93
C ILE A 88 -17.08 11.67 14.74
N ASP A 89 -16.40 10.70 15.35
CA ASP A 89 -14.97 10.48 15.18
C ASP A 89 -14.59 10.29 13.71
N ARG A 90 -15.42 9.55 12.95
CA ARG A 90 -15.23 9.34 11.51
C ARG A 90 -15.47 10.62 10.71
N LEU A 91 -16.48 11.41 11.07
CA LEU A 91 -16.73 12.72 10.45
C LEU A 91 -15.58 13.70 10.67
N ILE A 92 -15.05 13.77 11.89
CA ILE A 92 -13.88 14.59 12.22
C ILE A 92 -12.68 14.15 11.40
N LEU A 93 -12.41 12.84 11.33
CA LEU A 93 -11.30 12.29 10.56
C LEU A 93 -11.45 12.59 9.06
N ARG A 94 -12.66 12.41 8.50
CA ARG A 94 -12.97 12.76 7.10
C ARG A 94 -12.67 14.23 6.83
N LYS A 95 -13.16 15.12 7.68
CA LYS A 95 -12.95 16.57 7.55
C LYS A 95 -11.48 16.94 7.63
N ASN A 96 -10.73 16.35 8.55
CA ASN A 96 -9.29 16.56 8.68
C ASN A 96 -8.51 16.07 7.44
N ILE A 97 -8.95 14.99 6.80
CA ILE A 97 -8.36 14.52 5.54
C ILE A 97 -8.70 15.51 4.40
N GLU A 98 -9.95 15.97 4.30
CA GLU A 98 -10.39 16.93 3.28
C GLU A 98 -9.72 18.30 3.40
N THR A 99 -9.54 18.82 4.63
CA THR A 99 -8.85 20.09 4.87
C THR A 99 -7.37 20.00 4.56
N ASN A 100 -6.70 18.89 4.94
CA ASN A 100 -5.31 18.63 4.54
C ASN A 100 -5.14 18.51 3.02
N LYS A 101 -6.12 17.90 2.33
CA LYS A 101 -6.15 17.80 0.86
C LYS A 101 -6.29 19.17 0.19
N LYS A 102 -7.02 20.12 0.81
CA LYS A 102 -7.13 21.50 0.34
C LYS A 102 -5.87 22.35 0.60
N SER A 103 -5.14 22.12 1.70
CA SER A 103 -3.91 22.86 2.02
C SER A 103 -2.71 22.43 1.19
N SER A 104 -2.67 21.18 0.72
CA SER A 104 -1.74 20.74 -0.32
C SER A 104 -2.23 21.24 -1.69
N HIS A 105 -1.80 22.43 -2.11
CA HIS A 105 -1.86 23.01 -3.46
C HIS A 105 -2.82 22.36 -4.49
N LYS A 106 -3.85 23.11 -4.91
CA LYS A 106 -4.75 22.92 -6.09
C LYS A 106 -4.52 21.63 -6.90
N TRP A 107 -5.14 20.52 -6.47
CA TRP A 107 -5.47 19.40 -7.37
C TRP A 107 -6.92 19.56 -7.83
N GLY A 108 -7.14 20.64 -8.58
CA GLY A 108 -8.33 20.79 -9.40
C GLY A 108 -8.07 20.13 -10.75
N TYR A 109 -9.04 19.34 -11.19
CA TYR A 109 -9.19 18.76 -12.52
C TYR A 109 -8.57 17.38 -12.78
N VAL A 110 -9.52 16.44 -12.84
CA VAL A 110 -9.68 15.47 -13.94
C VAL A 110 -8.82 14.21 -13.84
N TYR A 111 -9.57 13.11 -13.92
CA TYR A 111 -9.21 11.70 -14.07
C TYR A 111 -8.26 11.36 -15.24
N ASP A 112 -7.52 12.32 -15.80
CA ASP A 112 -6.69 12.11 -17.00
C ASP A 112 -5.22 12.51 -16.92
N GLU A 113 -4.72 13.17 -15.88
CA GLU A 113 -3.30 13.57 -15.89
C GLU A 113 -2.36 12.52 -15.29
N GLU A 114 -1.99 11.60 -16.19
CA GLU A 114 -0.79 10.75 -16.25
C GLU A 114 -0.43 9.88 -15.03
N LEU A 115 -0.04 8.61 -15.30
CA LEU A 115 0.60 7.69 -14.34
C LEU A 115 1.76 8.31 -13.50
N SER A 116 2.31 9.45 -13.95
CA SER A 116 3.38 10.21 -13.31
C SER A 116 2.97 10.84 -11.97
N THR A 117 1.69 11.15 -11.77
CA THR A 117 1.16 11.71 -10.51
C THR A 117 0.97 10.63 -9.44
N PHE A 118 0.50 9.46 -9.86
CA PHE A 118 0.25 8.31 -9.01
C PHE A 118 1.53 7.59 -8.57
N VAL A 119 2.53 7.44 -9.44
CA VAL A 119 3.79 6.76 -9.08
C VAL A 119 4.85 7.74 -8.59
N PRO A 120 5.14 7.78 -7.26
CA PRO A 120 6.27 8.55 -6.77
C PRO A 120 7.53 8.12 -7.51
N ASN A 121 8.34 9.08 -7.97
CA ASN A 121 9.65 8.82 -8.59
C ASN A 121 9.62 8.26 -10.03
N LEU A 122 8.46 7.93 -10.64
CA LEU A 122 8.40 7.47 -12.04
C LEU A 122 8.80 8.57 -13.03
N ALA A 123 8.28 9.78 -12.84
CA ALA A 123 8.64 10.95 -13.64
C ALA A 123 10.15 11.24 -13.55
N ARG A 124 10.72 11.14 -12.34
CA ARG A 124 12.16 11.30 -12.11
C ARG A 124 12.96 10.18 -12.76
N LYS A 125 12.52 8.92 -12.68
CA LYS A 125 13.13 7.77 -13.39
C LYS A 125 13.10 7.93 -14.91
N LYS A 126 11.98 8.37 -15.49
CA LYS A 126 11.88 8.68 -16.92
C LYS A 126 12.83 9.80 -17.33
N LYS A 127 12.87 10.88 -16.55
CA LYS A 127 13.80 12.00 -16.78
C LYS A 127 15.25 11.54 -16.71
N ALA A 128 15.62 10.75 -15.70
CA ALA A 128 16.94 10.16 -15.55
C ALA A 128 17.30 9.25 -16.73
N LEU A 129 16.36 8.39 -17.18
CA LEU A 129 16.58 7.52 -18.33
C LEU A 129 16.73 8.30 -19.64
N LYS A 130 15.99 9.41 -19.81
CA LYS A 130 16.15 10.34 -20.94
C LYS A 130 17.54 10.99 -20.94
N ILE A 131 18.01 11.45 -19.77
CA ILE A 131 19.35 12.02 -19.59
C ILE A 131 20.42 10.95 -19.88
N MET A 132 20.27 9.74 -19.32
CA MET A 132 21.20 8.63 -19.52
C MET A 132 21.30 8.21 -21.00
N LYS A 133 20.17 8.20 -21.72
CA LYS A 133 20.15 7.95 -23.17
C LYS A 133 20.89 9.04 -23.95
N SER A 134 20.76 10.30 -23.55
CA SER A 134 21.51 11.41 -24.15
C SER A 134 23.02 11.26 -23.93
N ILE A 135 23.44 10.91 -22.71
CA ILE A 135 24.85 10.66 -22.36
C ILE A 135 25.39 9.46 -23.16
N PHE A 136 24.61 8.40 -23.33
CA PHE A 136 24.98 7.24 -24.12
C PHE A 136 25.32 7.60 -25.57
N TRP A 137 24.51 8.43 -26.24
CA TRP A 137 24.79 8.88 -27.62
C TRP A 137 26.08 9.71 -27.72
N ILE A 138 26.33 10.58 -26.73
CA ILE A 138 27.57 11.38 -26.67
C ILE A 138 28.79 10.47 -26.49
N LEU A 139 28.72 9.52 -25.56
CA LEU A 139 29.79 8.54 -25.33
C LEU A 139 30.03 7.65 -26.56
N LEU A 140 28.96 7.25 -27.26
CA LEU A 140 29.06 6.47 -28.48
C LEU A 140 29.77 7.25 -29.58
N LEU A 141 29.46 8.54 -29.74
CA LEU A 141 30.14 9.41 -30.72
C LEU A 141 31.64 9.55 -30.42
N ILE A 142 31.99 9.78 -29.14
CA ILE A 142 33.38 9.86 -28.70
C ILE A 142 34.11 8.53 -28.98
N PHE A 143 33.46 7.40 -28.73
CA PHE A 143 34.02 6.08 -28.99
C PHE A 143 34.25 5.80 -30.47
N LEU A 144 33.35 6.25 -31.35
CA LEU A 144 33.54 6.15 -32.81
C LEU A 144 34.74 6.97 -33.29
N ILE A 145 34.93 8.18 -32.73
CA ILE A 145 36.12 9.00 -33.03
C ILE A 145 37.37 8.31 -32.50
N GLN A 146 37.34 7.77 -31.29
CA GLN A 146 38.45 7.01 -30.70
C GLN A 146 38.84 5.79 -31.54
N LEU A 147 37.87 5.11 -32.17
CA LEU A 147 38.12 3.98 -33.07
C LEU A 147 38.92 4.39 -34.32
N ILE A 148 38.65 5.57 -34.90
CA ILE A 148 39.33 6.07 -36.10
C ILE A 148 40.79 6.42 -35.78
N PHE A 149 41.06 7.01 -34.62
CA PHE A 149 42.40 7.43 -34.19
C PHE A 149 43.11 6.39 -33.31
N LEU A 150 42.60 5.14 -33.27
CA LEU A 150 43.12 4.09 -32.40
C LEU A 150 44.47 3.60 -32.90
N ASP A 151 45.51 3.93 -32.16
CA ASP A 151 46.85 3.42 -32.38
C ASP A 151 47.17 2.34 -31.34
N ARG A 152 47.23 1.10 -31.81
CA ARG A 152 47.44 -0.10 -30.99
C ARG A 152 48.82 -0.16 -30.32
N SER A 153 49.78 0.63 -30.78
CA SER A 153 51.14 0.67 -30.20
C SER A 153 51.22 1.53 -28.94
N SER A 154 50.27 2.45 -28.73
CA SER A 154 50.28 3.36 -27.59
C SER A 154 49.54 2.77 -26.38
N TYR A 155 50.29 2.54 -25.29
CA TYR A 155 49.77 2.02 -24.03
C TYR A 155 48.64 2.90 -23.44
N ILE A 156 48.82 4.23 -23.45
CA ILE A 156 47.84 5.18 -22.92
C ILE A 156 46.54 5.16 -23.75
N LYS A 157 46.65 5.14 -25.09
CA LYS A 157 45.46 5.07 -25.96
C LYS A 157 44.70 3.75 -25.78
N MET A 158 45.41 2.64 -25.58
CA MET A 158 44.80 1.34 -25.30
C MET A 158 44.03 1.31 -23.96
N ILE A 159 44.60 1.91 -22.91
CA ILE A 159 43.93 2.00 -21.60
C ILE A 159 42.63 2.81 -21.72
N THR A 160 42.70 4.01 -22.30
CA THR A 160 41.53 4.87 -22.47
C THR A 160 40.45 4.20 -23.30
N PHE A 161 40.84 3.47 -24.36
CA PHE A 161 39.92 2.69 -25.20
C PHE A 161 39.21 1.57 -24.40
N ARG A 162 39.92 0.85 -23.53
CA ARG A 162 39.31 -0.18 -22.65
C ARG A 162 38.29 0.41 -21.68
N PHE A 163 38.58 1.57 -21.10
CA PHE A 163 37.62 2.27 -20.22
C PHE A 163 36.38 2.73 -20.99
N SER A 164 36.52 3.24 -22.21
CA SER A 164 35.39 3.60 -23.07
C SER A 164 34.51 2.39 -23.39
N ILE A 165 35.11 1.23 -23.73
CA ILE A 165 34.36 -0.02 -23.95
C ILE A 165 33.57 -0.41 -22.71
N LEU A 166 34.22 -0.38 -21.54
CA LEU A 166 33.57 -0.76 -20.28
C LEU A 166 32.39 0.16 -19.95
N GLY A 167 32.55 1.48 -20.12
CA GLY A 167 31.49 2.46 -19.89
C GLY A 167 30.29 2.28 -20.81
N ILE A 168 30.53 2.02 -22.11
CA ILE A 168 29.47 1.75 -23.09
C ILE A 168 28.77 0.44 -22.78
N LEU A 169 29.52 -0.61 -22.42
CA LEU A 169 28.97 -1.92 -22.08
C LEU A 169 28.00 -1.82 -20.88
N VAL A 170 28.39 -1.08 -19.83
CA VAL A 170 27.52 -0.84 -18.67
C VAL A 170 26.21 -0.17 -19.11
N LEU A 171 26.28 0.86 -19.95
CA LEU A 171 25.09 1.58 -20.42
C LEU A 171 24.18 0.73 -21.34
N ILE A 172 24.77 -0.12 -22.19
CA ILE A 172 24.03 -1.06 -23.05
C ILE A 172 23.19 -2.02 -22.19
N ILE A 173 23.69 -2.41 -21.02
CA ILE A 173 22.95 -3.30 -20.11
C ILE A 173 21.91 -2.48 -19.31
N THR A 174 22.29 -1.35 -18.71
CA THR A 174 21.41 -0.62 -17.79
C THR A 174 20.22 0.07 -18.47
N LEU A 175 20.38 0.60 -19.68
CA LEU A 175 19.31 1.30 -20.42
C LEU A 175 18.08 0.42 -20.72
N PRO A 176 18.21 -0.78 -21.33
CA PRO A 176 17.07 -1.65 -21.60
C PRO A 176 16.43 -2.16 -20.31
N LEU A 177 17.23 -2.49 -19.28
CA LEU A 177 16.72 -2.87 -17.95
C LEU A 177 15.86 -1.76 -17.33
N GLY A 178 16.34 -0.52 -17.36
CA GLY A 178 15.58 0.64 -16.89
C GLY A 178 14.29 0.85 -17.69
N SER A 179 14.35 0.74 -19.02
CA SER A 179 13.19 0.91 -19.90
C SER A 179 12.12 -0.17 -19.66
N LEU A 180 12.54 -1.43 -19.58
CA LEU A 180 11.66 -2.56 -19.27
C LEU A 180 10.98 -2.38 -17.91
N SER A 181 11.70 -1.92 -16.89
CA SER A 181 11.12 -1.68 -15.57
C SER A 181 10.02 -0.62 -15.59
N ILE A 182 10.21 0.46 -16.35
CA ILE A 182 9.21 1.53 -16.53
C ILE A 182 8.02 0.99 -17.31
N HIS A 183 8.27 0.30 -18.43
CA HIS A 183 7.22 -0.27 -19.27
C HIS A 183 6.38 -1.30 -18.51
N TYR A 184 7.00 -2.14 -17.67
CA TYR A 184 6.30 -3.09 -16.82
C TYR A 184 5.36 -2.38 -15.84
N ILE A 185 5.83 -1.32 -15.18
CA ILE A 185 5.02 -0.50 -14.27
C ILE A 185 3.86 0.14 -15.03
N GLU A 186 4.12 0.72 -16.20
CA GLU A 186 3.08 1.35 -17.04
C GLU A 186 2.04 0.35 -17.53
N ASN A 187 2.46 -0.82 -18.00
CA ASN A 187 1.56 -1.85 -18.49
C ASN A 187 0.70 -2.41 -17.34
N LYS A 188 1.28 -2.61 -16.14
CA LYS A 188 0.53 -3.00 -14.95
C LYS A 188 -0.54 -1.94 -14.64
N LEU A 189 -0.17 -0.66 -14.62
CA LEU A 189 -1.09 0.45 -14.36
C LEU A 189 -2.14 0.65 -15.46
N LYS A 190 -1.79 0.46 -16.73
CA LYS A 190 -2.73 0.54 -17.86
C LYS A 190 -3.74 -0.61 -17.83
N LYS A 191 -3.28 -1.83 -17.54
CA LYS A 191 -4.18 -2.97 -17.28
C LYS A 191 -5.13 -2.65 -16.12
N LEU A 192 -4.66 -1.98 -15.08
CA LEU A 192 -5.50 -1.59 -13.94
C LEU A 192 -6.47 -0.43 -14.23
N LYS A 193 -6.11 0.51 -15.13
CA LYS A 193 -7.02 1.56 -15.61
C LYS A 193 -8.11 0.99 -16.51
N ASN A 194 -7.76 0.01 -17.35
CA ASN A 194 -8.64 -0.57 -18.36
C ASN A 194 -9.45 -1.78 -17.88
N LEU A 195 -8.96 -2.51 -16.88
CA LEU A 195 -9.79 -3.44 -16.13
C LEU A 195 -10.75 -2.57 -15.33
N GLU A 196 -12.03 -2.56 -15.71
CA GLU A 196 -13.10 -2.41 -14.72
C GLU A 196 -12.74 -3.33 -13.58
N LEU A 197 -12.25 -2.68 -12.54
CA LEU A 197 -11.48 -3.23 -11.46
C LEU A 197 -11.97 -4.65 -11.13
N SER A 198 -11.17 -5.66 -11.52
CA SER A 198 -11.40 -7.05 -11.13
C SER A 198 -11.82 -7.00 -9.69
N ASN A 199 -13.06 -7.43 -9.39
CA ASN A 199 -13.64 -7.34 -8.05
C ASN A 199 -12.81 -8.10 -7.00
N GLN A 200 -11.66 -8.67 -7.37
CA GLN A 200 -10.69 -9.32 -6.52
C GLN A 200 -9.25 -9.08 -7.02
N PHE A 201 -8.33 -8.68 -6.14
CA PHE A 201 -6.89 -8.69 -6.41
C PHE A 201 -6.08 -8.94 -5.13
N GLU A 202 -4.90 -9.54 -5.29
CA GLU A 202 -4.01 -9.89 -4.18
C GLU A 202 -2.79 -8.96 -4.13
N VAL A 203 -2.50 -8.44 -2.93
CA VAL A 203 -1.30 -7.66 -2.60
C VAL A 203 -0.44 -8.47 -1.64
N LYS A 204 0.77 -8.83 -2.07
CA LYS A 204 1.71 -9.58 -1.22
C LYS A 204 2.49 -8.66 -0.30
N ALA A 205 2.84 -9.19 0.88
CA ALA A 205 3.80 -8.56 1.75
C ALA A 205 5.09 -8.25 0.98
N PHE A 206 5.60 -7.04 1.17
CA PHE A 206 6.87 -6.65 0.60
C PHE A 206 8.00 -7.29 1.39
N ILE A 207 8.69 -8.21 0.74
CA ILE A 207 10.05 -8.56 1.13
C ILE A 207 11.01 -7.94 0.14
N SER A 208 11.96 -7.17 0.66
CA SER A 208 13.09 -6.68 -0.12
C SER A 208 13.95 -7.88 -0.55
N SER A 209 13.84 -8.27 -1.82
CA SER A 209 14.67 -9.34 -2.40
C SER A 209 16.16 -9.06 -2.25
N PHE A 210 16.54 -7.78 -2.23
CA PHE A 210 17.91 -7.35 -1.99
C PHE A 210 18.36 -7.59 -0.55
N GLU A 211 17.52 -7.31 0.45
CA GLU A 211 17.86 -7.62 1.86
C GLU A 211 17.97 -9.12 2.12
N ILE A 212 17.08 -9.92 1.54
CA ILE A 212 17.18 -11.39 1.61
C ILE A 212 18.50 -11.83 1.01
N PHE A 213 18.85 -11.29 -0.17
CA PHE A 213 20.10 -11.61 -0.86
C PHE A 213 21.32 -11.24 -0.01
N LEU A 214 21.36 -10.05 0.59
CA LEU A 214 22.46 -9.63 1.45
C LEU A 214 22.58 -10.47 2.72
N ASN A 215 21.47 -10.80 3.39
CA ASN A 215 21.51 -11.71 4.55
C ASN A 215 21.99 -13.11 4.14
N GLY A 216 21.55 -13.62 2.99
CA GLY A 216 22.01 -14.90 2.44
C GLY A 216 23.50 -14.88 2.12
N LEU A 217 24.01 -13.80 1.53
CA LEU A 217 25.44 -13.59 1.27
C LEU A 217 26.25 -13.55 2.58
N LEU A 218 25.75 -12.85 3.59
CA LEU A 218 26.39 -12.79 4.91
C LEU A 218 26.48 -14.18 5.55
N LEU A 219 25.40 -14.96 5.52
CA LEU A 219 25.40 -16.35 6.00
C LEU A 219 26.41 -17.22 5.24
N LEU A 220 26.51 -17.05 3.92
CA LEU A 220 27.51 -17.76 3.10
C LEU A 220 28.94 -17.41 3.53
N ILE A 221 29.23 -16.13 3.76
CA ILE A 221 30.55 -15.66 4.26
C ILE A 221 30.86 -16.31 5.61
N PHE A 222 29.89 -16.38 6.52
CA PHE A 222 30.08 -17.04 7.80
C PHE A 222 30.35 -18.54 7.63
N ILE A 223 29.61 -19.26 6.77
CA ILE A 223 29.84 -20.69 6.51
C ILE A 223 31.26 -20.93 5.96
N ILE A 224 31.69 -20.12 5.00
CA ILE A 224 33.06 -20.17 4.47
C ILE A 224 34.08 -19.85 5.57
N GLY A 225 33.80 -18.86 6.42
CA GLY A 225 34.62 -18.50 7.58
C GLY A 225 34.78 -19.66 8.55
N ILE A 226 33.68 -20.35 8.93
CA ILE A 226 33.70 -21.56 9.76
C ILE A 226 34.56 -22.64 9.11
N ALA A 227 34.38 -22.89 7.81
CA ALA A 227 35.12 -23.92 7.09
C ALA A 227 36.64 -23.65 7.08
N ILE A 228 37.05 -22.40 6.79
CA ILE A 228 38.45 -21.99 6.84
C ILE A 228 39.00 -22.13 8.27
N PHE A 229 38.21 -21.71 9.26
CA PHE A 229 38.60 -21.76 10.66
C PHE A 229 38.79 -23.22 11.14
N PHE A 230 37.92 -24.15 10.72
CA PHE A 230 38.05 -25.59 10.97
C PHE A 230 39.33 -26.19 10.40
N VAL A 231 39.76 -25.76 9.22
CA VAL A 231 41.00 -26.24 8.58
C VAL A 231 42.25 -25.70 9.27
N LYS A 232 42.18 -24.49 9.84
CA LYS A 232 43.33 -23.79 10.44
C LYS A 232 43.47 -23.95 11.95
N ILE A 233 42.50 -24.56 12.63
CA ILE A 233 42.50 -24.63 14.09
C ILE A 233 43.53 -25.66 14.57
N ASP A 234 44.39 -25.25 15.50
CA ASP A 234 45.17 -26.18 16.30
C ASP A 234 44.34 -26.50 17.56
N TYR A 235 43.82 -27.73 17.66
CA TYR A 235 42.83 -28.14 18.66
C TYR A 235 43.31 -28.05 20.11
N LYS A 236 44.59 -27.73 20.33
CA LYS A 236 45.16 -27.46 21.65
C LYS A 236 44.98 -26.01 22.12
N ASP A 237 44.62 -25.07 21.23
CA ASP A 237 44.40 -23.67 21.58
C ASP A 237 42.93 -23.40 21.95
N TYR A 238 42.68 -23.27 23.25
CA TYR A 238 41.34 -22.97 23.80
C TYR A 238 40.76 -21.64 23.28
N LYS A 239 41.61 -20.68 22.86
CA LYS A 239 41.14 -19.42 22.26
C LYS A 239 40.48 -19.65 20.91
N GLY A 240 41.07 -20.53 20.09
CA GLY A 240 40.50 -20.92 18.80
C GLY A 240 39.10 -21.50 18.97
N ILE A 241 38.94 -22.45 19.90
CA ILE A 241 37.65 -23.09 20.19
C ILE A 241 36.60 -22.05 20.61
N PHE A 242 36.99 -21.07 21.42
CA PHE A 242 36.09 -19.98 21.85
C PHE A 242 35.62 -19.10 20.68
N TYR A 243 36.52 -18.72 19.76
CA TYR A 243 36.15 -17.97 18.56
C TYR A 243 35.20 -18.75 17.64
N LEU A 244 35.42 -20.06 17.49
CA LEU A 244 34.55 -20.93 16.69
C LEU A 244 33.14 -20.98 17.30
N LEU A 245 33.05 -21.12 18.63
CA LEU A 245 31.77 -21.14 19.37
C LEU A 245 31.01 -19.81 19.24
N GLY A 246 31.72 -18.69 19.29
CA GLY A 246 31.18 -17.35 19.02
C GLY A 246 30.66 -17.20 17.59
N LEU A 247 31.38 -17.75 16.61
CA LEU A 247 30.97 -17.70 15.21
C LEU A 247 29.73 -18.56 14.95
N ILE A 248 29.66 -19.76 15.55
CA ILE A 248 28.47 -20.63 15.50
C ILE A 248 27.25 -19.91 16.10
N THR A 249 27.38 -19.33 17.29
CA THR A 249 26.25 -18.62 17.94
C THR A 249 25.74 -17.45 17.10
N MET A 250 26.65 -16.68 16.50
CA MET A 250 26.29 -15.62 15.55
C MET A 250 25.58 -16.16 14.30
N THR A 251 26.03 -17.29 13.75
CA THR A 251 25.35 -17.90 12.59
C THR A 251 23.96 -18.40 12.92
N ILE A 252 23.76 -19.05 14.09
CA ILE A 252 22.44 -19.52 14.52
C ILE A 252 21.48 -18.33 14.64
N TYR A 253 21.92 -17.24 15.26
CA TYR A 253 21.13 -16.01 15.36
C TYR A 253 20.82 -15.41 13.97
N GLY A 254 21.82 -15.37 13.08
CA GLY A 254 21.63 -14.90 11.70
C GLY A 254 20.63 -15.72 10.91
N ILE A 255 20.65 -17.05 11.06
CA ILE A 255 19.70 -17.97 10.44
C ILE A 255 18.28 -17.72 10.99
N TYR A 256 18.14 -17.54 12.30
CA TYR A 256 16.84 -17.23 12.91
C TYR A 256 16.22 -15.94 12.35
N GLU A 257 16.99 -14.85 12.31
CA GLU A 257 16.53 -13.58 11.72
C GLU A 257 16.19 -13.72 10.22
N PHE A 258 17.00 -14.47 9.47
CA PHE A 258 16.72 -14.76 8.06
C PHE A 258 15.41 -15.51 7.85
N LEU A 259 15.18 -16.58 8.62
CA LEU A 259 13.94 -17.37 8.56
C LEU A 259 12.71 -16.54 8.94
N LYS A 260 12.83 -15.68 9.96
CA LYS A 260 11.77 -14.76 10.38
C LYS A 260 11.36 -13.82 9.24
N LYS A 261 12.34 -13.23 8.54
CA LYS A 261 12.06 -12.37 7.36
C LYS A 261 11.37 -13.12 6.23
N LEU A 262 11.75 -14.38 5.97
CA LEU A 262 11.10 -15.22 4.96
C LEU A 262 9.64 -15.53 5.32
N LYS A 263 9.36 -15.80 6.60
CA LYS A 263 7.99 -16.07 7.07
C LYS A 263 7.06 -14.88 6.84
N ASN A 264 7.54 -13.66 7.09
CA ASN A 264 6.77 -12.44 6.88
C ASN A 264 6.37 -12.23 5.40
N GLY A 265 7.08 -12.85 4.47
CA GLY A 265 6.74 -12.84 3.04
C GLY A 265 5.54 -13.66 2.61
N LYS A 266 5.09 -14.57 3.47
CA LYS A 266 3.98 -15.46 3.16
C LYS A 266 2.62 -14.79 3.35
N TYR A 267 2.61 -13.62 3.98
CA TYR A 267 1.38 -12.85 4.16
C TYR A 267 0.98 -12.14 2.85
N SER A 268 -0.31 -12.14 2.57
CA SER A 268 -0.88 -11.33 1.51
C SER A 268 -2.28 -10.83 1.88
N LEU A 269 -2.70 -9.73 1.26
CA LEU A 269 -4.02 -9.16 1.38
C LEU A 269 -4.77 -9.44 0.08
N ASN A 270 -5.83 -10.22 0.18
CA ASN A 270 -6.80 -10.39 -0.89
C ASN A 270 -7.92 -9.36 -0.68
N ILE A 271 -8.14 -8.52 -1.68
CA ILE A 271 -9.14 -7.45 -1.60
C ILE A 271 -10.19 -7.76 -2.63
N ASP A 272 -11.41 -7.99 -2.16
CA ASP A 272 -12.56 -8.23 -3.01
C ASP A 272 -13.61 -7.12 -2.88
N SER A 273 -14.72 -7.19 -3.63
CA SER A 273 -15.81 -6.21 -3.52
C SER A 273 -16.56 -6.26 -2.18
N ARG A 274 -16.36 -7.31 -1.38
CA ARG A 274 -17.03 -7.52 -0.08
C ARG A 274 -16.18 -7.04 1.09
N GLY A 275 -14.85 -7.07 0.97
CA GLY A 275 -13.93 -6.67 2.02
C GLY A 275 -12.47 -7.01 1.75
N ILE A 276 -11.73 -7.19 2.83
CA ILE A 276 -10.30 -7.48 2.83
C ILE A 276 -10.06 -8.76 3.61
N THR A 277 -9.36 -9.70 3.02
CA THR A 277 -8.96 -10.96 3.63
C THR A 277 -7.44 -11.01 3.75
N LEU A 278 -6.95 -11.27 4.96
CA LEU A 278 -5.55 -11.56 5.25
C LEU A 278 -5.28 -13.05 5.05
N LEU A 279 -4.36 -13.35 4.15
CA LEU A 279 -3.91 -14.68 3.81
C LEU A 279 -2.52 -14.94 4.40
N TYR A 280 -2.25 -16.19 4.78
CA TYR A 280 -0.89 -16.70 5.01
C TYR A 280 -0.71 -17.97 4.20
N ASP A 281 0.27 -17.96 3.29
CA ASP A 281 0.52 -19.09 2.39
C ASP A 281 -0.73 -19.53 1.61
N LYS A 282 -1.55 -18.55 1.19
CA LYS A 282 -2.86 -18.68 0.51
C LYS A 282 -4.04 -19.12 1.38
N ASP A 283 -3.81 -19.50 2.62
CA ASP A 283 -4.89 -19.83 3.55
C ASP A 283 -5.45 -18.58 4.22
N GLU A 284 -6.77 -18.49 4.33
CA GLU A 284 -7.44 -17.37 4.99
C GLU A 284 -7.22 -17.41 6.51
N ILE A 285 -6.67 -16.33 7.07
CA ILE A 285 -6.48 -16.20 8.52
C ILE A 285 -7.58 -15.33 9.13
N LYS A 286 -7.85 -14.19 8.50
CA LYS A 286 -8.79 -13.17 8.99
C LYS A 286 -9.44 -12.47 7.81
N SER A 287 -10.70 -12.10 7.95
CA SER A 287 -11.41 -11.28 6.96
C SER A 287 -12.19 -10.15 7.65
N ILE A 288 -12.29 -9.02 6.96
CA ILE A 288 -13.02 -7.85 7.40
C ILE A 288 -13.82 -7.27 6.24
N LYS A 289 -15.13 -7.09 6.43
CA LYS A 289 -15.99 -6.42 5.45
C LYS A 289 -15.74 -4.92 5.47
N PHE A 290 -15.90 -4.23 4.34
CA PHE A 290 -15.69 -2.76 4.26
C PHE A 290 -16.53 -1.98 5.27
N GLU A 291 -17.75 -2.44 5.55
CA GLU A 291 -18.67 -1.80 6.52
C GLU A 291 -18.10 -1.79 7.95
N LYS A 292 -17.21 -2.74 8.27
CA LYS A 292 -16.55 -2.86 9.57
C LYS A 292 -15.17 -2.19 9.62
N ILE A 293 -14.74 -1.58 8.52
CA ILE A 293 -13.49 -0.81 8.47
C ILE A 293 -13.79 0.64 8.85
N ASN A 294 -13.04 1.19 9.81
CA ASN A 294 -13.15 2.58 10.18
C ASN A 294 -12.34 3.46 9.22
N PHE A 295 -11.04 3.18 9.11
CA PHE A 295 -10.16 3.85 8.17
C PHE A 295 -8.93 2.99 7.86
N ILE A 296 -8.27 3.33 6.76
CA ILE A 296 -7.01 2.73 6.32
C ILE A 296 -5.93 3.79 6.38
N LYS A 297 -4.78 3.46 6.94
CA LYS A 297 -3.64 4.35 7.05
C LYS A 297 -2.49 3.84 6.19
N PHE A 298 -1.90 4.74 5.41
CA PHE A 298 -0.63 4.50 4.72
C PHE A 298 0.46 5.33 5.35
N TYR A 299 1.60 4.73 5.71
CA TYR A 299 2.72 5.46 6.29
C TYR A 299 4.07 4.79 6.00
N ALA A 300 5.16 5.52 6.28
CA ALA A 300 6.53 5.00 6.26
C ALA A 300 7.01 4.76 7.69
N LYS A 301 7.62 3.60 7.96
CA LYS A 301 8.24 3.33 9.27
C LYS A 301 9.41 4.29 9.48
N LYS A 302 9.40 4.97 10.63
CA LYS A 302 10.44 5.91 11.05
C LYS A 302 11.58 5.16 11.75
N PHE A 303 12.82 5.45 11.37
CA PHE A 303 14.03 4.97 12.04
C PHE A 303 14.83 6.17 12.58
N LYS A 304 15.76 5.94 13.51
CA LYS A 304 16.55 6.98 14.22
C LYS A 304 17.42 7.90 13.32
N GLY A 305 17.27 7.87 12.00
CA GLY A 305 17.97 8.75 11.05
C GLY A 305 17.21 9.03 9.74
N GLY A 306 15.91 8.73 9.66
CA GLY A 306 15.09 8.99 8.46
C GLY A 306 13.83 8.12 8.35
N GLU A 307 13.03 8.39 7.32
CA GLU A 307 11.88 7.57 6.93
C GLU A 307 12.29 6.54 5.88
N ASN A 308 11.76 5.31 5.96
CA ASN A 308 11.94 4.35 4.89
C ASN A 308 11.06 4.68 3.68
N ASN A 309 11.53 4.37 2.48
CA ASN A 309 10.74 4.53 1.25
C ASN A 309 9.80 3.35 1.00
N ILE A 310 9.45 2.60 2.05
CA ILE A 310 8.62 1.39 1.97
C ILE A 310 7.24 1.75 2.54
N PRO A 311 6.18 1.76 1.71
CA PRO A 311 4.85 2.03 2.21
C PRO A 311 4.36 0.86 3.07
N THR A 312 3.78 1.20 4.21
CA THR A 312 3.11 0.28 5.13
C THR A 312 1.62 0.60 5.10
N ILE A 313 0.78 -0.42 4.94
CA ILE A 313 -0.67 -0.31 5.11
C ILE A 313 -1.06 -0.79 6.49
N GLU A 314 -1.93 -0.03 7.15
CA GLU A 314 -2.52 -0.38 8.44
C GLU A 314 -4.04 -0.20 8.34
N ILE A 315 -4.79 -1.27 8.64
CA ILE A 315 -6.25 -1.29 8.52
C ILE A 315 -6.85 -1.29 9.92
N PHE A 316 -7.73 -0.33 10.18
CA PHE A 316 -8.41 -0.20 11.47
C PHE A 316 -9.87 -0.63 11.36
N ASP A 317 -10.30 -1.44 12.32
CA ASP A 317 -11.71 -1.79 12.47
C ASP A 317 -12.51 -0.65 13.11
N MET A 318 -13.83 -0.84 13.24
CA MET A 318 -14.75 0.09 13.90
C MET A 318 -14.36 0.47 15.33
N GLU A 319 -13.74 -0.45 16.07
CA GLU A 319 -13.30 -0.26 17.45
C GLU A 319 -11.92 0.41 17.54
N LYS A 320 -11.32 0.75 16.40
CA LYS A 320 -9.95 1.29 16.26
C LYS A 320 -8.86 0.28 16.63
N ASN A 321 -9.17 -1.01 16.62
CA ASN A 321 -8.16 -2.05 16.71
C ASN A 321 -7.49 -2.25 15.35
N ILE A 322 -6.21 -2.60 15.37
CA ILE A 322 -5.43 -2.91 14.17
C ILE A 322 -5.85 -4.29 13.67
N PHE A 323 -6.54 -4.34 12.53
CA PHE A 323 -6.87 -5.59 11.84
C PHE A 323 -5.61 -6.23 11.27
N THR A 324 -4.78 -5.44 10.59
CA THR A 324 -3.51 -5.87 10.02
C THR A 324 -2.60 -4.68 9.76
N GLU A 325 -1.30 -4.93 9.85
CA GLU A 325 -0.24 -4.04 9.40
C GLU A 325 0.63 -4.82 8.40
N LEU A 326 0.90 -4.25 7.23
CA LEU A 326 1.68 -4.93 6.19
C LEU A 326 2.56 -3.96 5.43
N ASP A 327 3.85 -4.29 5.30
CA ASP A 327 4.74 -3.59 4.38
C ASP A 327 4.37 -4.01 2.95
N ILE A 328 4.24 -3.07 2.02
CA ILE A 328 3.75 -3.31 0.67
C ILE A 328 4.66 -2.67 -0.38
N LYS A 329 4.60 -3.17 -1.62
CA LYS A 329 5.35 -2.57 -2.72
C LYS A 329 4.79 -1.20 -3.04
N ILE A 330 5.67 -0.29 -3.49
CA ILE A 330 5.26 1.04 -3.97
C ILE A 330 4.19 0.95 -5.06
N SER A 331 4.26 -0.06 -5.94
CA SER A 331 3.26 -0.30 -6.98
C SER A 331 1.91 -0.69 -6.42
N ASP A 332 1.90 -1.48 -5.34
CA ASP A 332 0.69 -2.04 -4.76
C ASP A 332 0.04 -1.01 -3.83
N TYR A 333 0.84 -0.18 -3.15
CA TYR A 333 0.37 1.02 -2.46
C TYR A 333 -0.48 1.94 -3.36
N ILE A 334 0.01 2.21 -4.57
CA ILE A 334 -0.71 3.06 -5.54
C ILE A 334 -2.03 2.42 -5.96
N LEU A 335 -2.01 1.12 -6.24
CA LEU A 335 -3.19 0.36 -6.57
C LEU A 335 -4.23 0.41 -5.45
N LEU A 336 -3.79 0.16 -4.21
CA LEU A 336 -4.65 0.19 -3.03
C LEU A 336 -5.26 1.56 -2.81
N LYS A 337 -4.47 2.63 -2.97
CA LYS A 337 -4.95 4.01 -2.87
C LYS A 337 -6.05 4.30 -3.88
N MET A 338 -5.83 3.97 -5.16
CA MET A 338 -6.85 4.14 -6.22
C MET A 338 -8.11 3.32 -5.93
N TYR A 339 -7.95 2.08 -5.47
CA TYR A 339 -9.06 1.20 -5.12
C TYR A 339 -9.90 1.79 -3.98
N PHE A 340 -9.29 2.11 -2.84
CA PHE A 340 -10.03 2.61 -1.68
C PHE A 340 -10.68 3.97 -1.94
N GLU A 341 -10.05 4.84 -2.75
CA GLU A 341 -10.68 6.08 -3.22
C GLU A 341 -11.94 5.81 -4.08
N LYS A 342 -11.90 4.81 -4.98
CA LYS A 342 -13.06 4.42 -5.81
C LYS A 342 -14.24 3.93 -4.95
N TYR A 343 -13.98 3.11 -3.93
CA TYR A 343 -15.00 2.58 -3.03
C TYR A 343 -15.34 3.51 -1.84
N LYS A 344 -14.88 4.76 -1.86
CA LYS A 344 -15.12 5.78 -0.82
C LYS A 344 -14.73 5.33 0.60
N VAL A 345 -13.75 4.44 0.72
CA VAL A 345 -13.19 4.04 2.01
C VAL A 345 -12.35 5.19 2.56
N LEU A 346 -12.41 5.42 3.86
CA LEU A 346 -11.65 6.50 4.49
C LEU A 346 -10.15 6.16 4.51
N VAL A 347 -9.34 6.93 3.80
CA VAL A 347 -7.88 6.72 3.70
C VAL A 347 -7.11 7.90 4.30
N LYS A 348 -6.24 7.60 5.27
CA LYS A 348 -5.27 8.54 5.84
C LYS A 348 -3.89 8.27 5.25
N ASP A 349 -3.49 9.08 4.28
CA ASP A 349 -2.19 8.95 3.60
C ASP A 349 -1.13 9.84 4.27
N GLU A 350 -0.28 9.24 5.10
CA GLU A 350 0.89 9.86 5.74
C GLU A 350 2.20 9.48 5.05
N PHE A 351 2.19 8.53 4.12
CA PHE A 351 3.40 8.03 3.44
C PHE A 351 4.05 9.10 2.56
N LYS A 352 3.26 10.06 2.06
CA LYS A 352 3.72 11.06 1.08
C LYS A 352 3.61 12.50 1.58
N LYS A 353 4.00 12.76 2.84
CA LYS A 353 4.31 14.12 3.31
C LYS A 353 5.71 14.55 2.82
N THR A 354 5.87 14.74 1.50
CA THR A 354 7.00 15.50 0.92
C THR A 354 6.63 16.07 -0.43
#